data_AF-A0A3N5L4F2-F1
#
_entry.id   AF-A0A3N5L4F2-F1
#
_cell.length_a   1.000
_cell.length_b   1.000
_cell.length_c   1.000
_cell.angle_alpha   90.00
_cell.angle_beta   90.00
_cell.angle_gamma   90.00
#
_symmetry.space_group_name_H-M   'P 1'
#
loop_
_entity.id
_entity.type
_entity.pdbx_description
1 polymer ?
#
loop_
_entity_poly.entity_id
_entity_poly.type
_entity_poly.pdbx_seq_one_letter_code
_entity_poly.pdbx_strand_id
1 'polypeptide(L)'
;MKRIILLSFIVILASSNLFAQKMFKVKYESQADLKIYVVGYESQADLTVYMVKYESQANKDGLWYNVDYESQADFKLYFVDYESQADLKIYFVDYESQAGWKNKSKMHLLKFKN
;
A
#
# COMPACT_ATOMS: atom_id res chain seq x y z
N MET A 1 -24.97 10.48 -36.81
CA MET A 1 -25.35 10.48 -35.38
C MET A 1 -25.03 9.16 -34.64
N LYS A 2 -24.97 7.99 -35.30
CA LYS A 2 -24.63 6.70 -34.65
C LYS A 2 -23.15 6.53 -34.24
N ARG A 3 -22.20 7.26 -34.86
CA ARG A 3 -20.76 7.16 -34.56
C ARG A 3 -20.31 7.96 -33.32
N ILE A 4 -21.04 9.02 -32.95
CA ILE A 4 -20.74 9.83 -31.76
C ILE A 4 -21.14 9.09 -30.48
N ILE A 5 -22.23 8.30 -30.53
CA ILE A 5 -22.68 7.45 -29.41
C ILE A 5 -21.68 6.31 -29.12
N LEU A 6 -20.95 5.84 -30.15
CA LEU A 6 -19.93 4.80 -29.99
C LEU A 6 -18.65 5.33 -29.29
N LEU A 7 -18.33 6.61 -29.47
CA LEU A 7 -17.16 7.26 -28.84
C LEU A 7 -17.41 7.56 -27.35
N SER A 8 -18.65 7.83 -26.94
CA SER A 8 -18.98 8.05 -25.53
C SER A 8 -18.98 6.77 -24.68
N PHE A 9 -19.07 5.59 -25.30
CA PHE A 9 -19.06 4.30 -24.58
C PHE A 9 -17.65 3.81 -24.23
N ILE A 10 -16.63 4.23 -24.98
CA ILE A 10 -15.22 3.83 -24.77
C ILE A 10 -14.57 4.61 -23.62
N VAL A 11 -15.04 5.83 -23.33
CA VAL A 11 -14.47 6.68 -22.27
C VAL A 11 -14.83 6.20 -20.85
N ILE A 12 -15.83 5.33 -20.70
CA ILE A 12 -16.34 4.85 -19.40
C ILE A 12 -15.56 3.62 -18.88
N LEU A 13 -14.67 3.01 -19.68
CA LEU A 13 -13.89 1.82 -19.30
C LEU A 13 -12.52 2.11 -18.68
N ALA A 14 -12.17 3.39 -18.47
CA ALA A 14 -10.88 3.81 -17.89
C ALA A 14 -10.95 4.17 -16.40
N SER A 15 -11.95 3.68 -15.66
CA SER A 15 -11.91 3.64 -14.19
C SER A 15 -10.94 2.55 -13.76
N SER A 16 -9.64 2.78 -13.98
CA SER A 16 -8.61 2.02 -13.29
C SER A 16 -8.86 2.24 -11.79
N ASN A 17 -9.27 1.18 -11.09
CA ASN A 17 -9.30 1.16 -9.64
C ASN A 17 -7.88 1.50 -9.16
N LEU A 18 -7.66 2.78 -8.86
CA LEU A 18 -6.45 3.25 -8.23
C LEU A 18 -6.55 2.70 -6.82
N PHE A 19 -5.86 1.57 -6.58
CA PHE A 19 -5.77 0.97 -5.27
C PHE A 19 -5.01 1.95 -4.38
N ALA A 20 -5.74 2.80 -3.69
CA ALA A 20 -5.20 3.65 -2.64
C ALA A 20 -4.61 2.73 -1.56
N GLN A 21 -3.37 2.99 -1.14
CA GLN A 21 -2.76 2.28 -0.01
C GLN A 21 -2.72 3.18 1.22
N LYS A 22 -3.89 3.40 1.80
CA LYS A 22 -4.02 4.18 3.04
C LYS A 22 -3.70 3.31 4.24
N MET A 23 -2.66 3.68 4.96
CA MET A 23 -2.22 2.97 6.15
C MET A 23 -2.60 3.73 7.40
N PHE A 24 -2.95 2.98 8.44
CA PHE A 24 -3.12 3.53 9.79
C PHE A 24 -2.30 2.71 10.79
N LYS A 25 -1.49 3.42 11.58
CA LYS A 25 -0.72 2.80 12.66
C LYS A 25 -1.60 2.57 13.87
N VAL A 26 -1.83 1.32 14.24
CA VAL A 26 -2.58 0.97 15.45
C VAL A 26 -1.67 0.90 16.68
N LYS A 27 -2.28 0.98 17.87
CA LYS A 27 -1.57 0.95 19.16
C LYS A 27 -1.36 -0.45 19.71
N TYR A 28 -2.21 -1.41 19.34
CA TYR A 28 -2.19 -2.77 19.86
C TYR A 28 -2.16 -3.77 18.71
N GLU A 29 -1.38 -4.85 18.87
CA GLU A 29 -1.22 -5.92 17.88
C GLU A 29 -2.58 -6.49 17.43
N SER A 30 -3.50 -6.70 18.37
CA SER A 30 -4.83 -7.27 18.11
C SER A 30 -5.72 -6.41 17.20
N GLN A 31 -5.34 -5.16 16.92
CA GLN A 31 -6.09 -4.25 16.07
C GLN A 31 -5.58 -4.23 14.62
N ALA A 32 -4.39 -4.77 14.37
CA ALA A 32 -3.74 -4.71 13.08
C ALA A 32 -4.21 -5.82 12.15
N ASP A 33 -4.20 -5.51 10.86
CA ASP A 33 -4.33 -6.48 9.79
C ASP A 33 -2.98 -7.16 9.51
N LEU A 34 -1.87 -6.43 9.72
CA LEU A 34 -0.50 -6.93 9.54
C LEU A 34 0.48 -6.39 10.58
N LYS A 35 1.45 -7.23 10.91
CA LYS A 35 2.62 -6.88 11.72
C LYS A 35 3.81 -6.57 10.84
N ILE A 36 4.38 -5.38 11.06
CA ILE A 36 5.43 -4.81 10.24
C ILE A 36 6.72 -4.69 11.03
N TYR A 37 7.81 -5.21 10.47
CA TYR A 37 9.16 -4.96 10.97
C TYR A 37 9.92 -4.06 9.99
N VAL A 38 10.51 -2.99 10.52
CA VAL A 38 11.31 -2.05 9.73
C VAL A 38 12.76 -2.52 9.73
N VAL A 39 13.26 -2.93 8.57
CA VAL A 39 14.63 -3.41 8.44
C VAL A 39 15.62 -2.24 8.31
N GLY A 40 16.88 -2.49 8.64
CA GLY A 40 17.94 -1.47 8.53
C GLY A 40 18.51 -1.28 7.13
N TYR A 41 18.25 -2.21 6.20
CA TYR A 41 18.79 -2.19 4.85
C TYR A 41 17.73 -2.59 3.81
N GLU A 42 17.71 -1.90 2.66
CA GLU A 42 16.75 -2.15 1.57
C GLU A 42 16.74 -3.61 1.09
N SER A 43 17.91 -4.25 1.06
CA SER A 43 18.08 -5.64 0.60
C SER A 43 17.38 -6.68 1.48
N GLN A 44 17.03 -6.32 2.72
CA GLN A 44 16.37 -7.22 3.68
C GLN A 44 14.83 -7.12 3.62
N ALA A 45 14.31 -6.12 2.90
CA ALA A 45 12.88 -5.84 2.87
C ALA A 45 12.13 -6.78 1.93
N ASP A 46 10.91 -7.12 2.32
CA ASP A 46 9.93 -7.75 1.43
C ASP A 46 9.26 -6.68 0.54
N LEU A 47 9.03 -5.48 1.10
CA LEU A 47 8.42 -4.33 0.45
C LEU A 47 9.22 -3.06 0.76
N THR A 48 9.54 -2.28 -0.27
CA THR A 48 10.09 -0.93 -0.10
C THR A 48 8.95 0.08 -0.14
N VAL A 49 8.93 0.99 0.83
CA VAL A 49 7.81 1.90 1.08
C VAL A 49 8.27 3.34 0.97
N TYR A 50 7.57 4.13 0.16
CA TYR A 50 7.70 5.57 0.13
C TYR A 50 6.42 6.20 0.72
N MET A 51 6.60 7.10 1.68
CA MET A 51 5.49 7.81 2.31
C MET A 51 5.10 9.02 1.45
N VAL A 52 3.94 8.94 0.80
CA VAL A 52 3.42 10.02 -0.04
C VAL A 52 2.76 11.11 0.79
N LYS A 53 2.70 12.32 0.23
CA LYS A 53 2.13 13.50 0.91
C LYS A 53 0.63 13.67 0.66
N TYR A 54 0.12 13.12 -0.44
CA TYR A 54 -1.28 13.23 -0.83
C TYR A 54 -1.86 11.86 -1.11
N GLU A 55 -3.11 11.63 -0.68
CA GLU A 55 -3.83 10.36 -0.88
C GLU A 55 -3.83 9.93 -2.36
N SER A 56 -4.00 10.87 -3.28
CA SER A 56 -4.02 10.62 -4.72
C SER A 56 -2.71 10.02 -5.27
N GLN A 57 -1.61 10.15 -4.54
CA GLN A 57 -0.31 9.59 -4.91
C GLN A 57 -0.14 8.13 -4.46
N ALA A 58 -0.97 7.62 -3.54
CA ALA A 58 -0.87 6.26 -3.03
C ALA A 58 -1.45 5.22 -4.01
N ASN A 59 -1.07 5.30 -5.29
CA ASN A 59 -1.75 4.61 -6.40
C ASN A 59 -1.01 3.38 -6.95
N LYS A 60 0.12 2.99 -6.34
CA LYS A 60 0.89 1.80 -6.68
C LYS A 60 1.45 1.16 -5.42
N ASP A 61 1.78 -0.12 -5.50
CA ASP A 61 2.41 -0.90 -4.43
C ASP A 61 3.64 -0.18 -3.86
N GLY A 62 3.75 -0.16 -2.52
CA GLY A 62 4.80 0.58 -1.81
C GLY A 62 4.60 2.10 -1.67
N LEU A 63 3.62 2.73 -2.31
CA LEU A 63 3.28 4.14 -2.02
C LEU A 63 2.21 4.23 -0.96
N TRP A 64 2.62 4.58 0.26
CA TRP A 64 1.71 4.60 1.41
C TRP A 64 1.35 6.02 1.79
N TYR A 65 0.06 6.24 2.03
CA TYR A 65 -0.45 7.47 2.61
C TYR A 65 -0.90 7.19 4.04
N ASN A 66 -0.34 7.91 5.02
CA ASN A 66 -0.76 7.79 6.41
C ASN A 66 -2.06 8.58 6.62
N VAL A 67 -3.09 7.93 7.16
CA VAL A 67 -4.34 8.58 7.56
C VAL A 67 -4.39 8.85 9.06
N ASP A 68 -5.23 9.79 9.47
CA ASP A 68 -5.38 10.17 10.89
C ASP A 68 -6.41 9.31 11.64
N TYR A 69 -7.30 8.62 10.93
CA TYR A 69 -8.37 7.83 11.50
C TYR A 69 -8.40 6.41 10.95
N GLU A 70 -8.59 5.42 11.84
CA GLU A 70 -8.67 4.00 11.49
C GLU A 70 -9.71 3.71 10.41
N SER A 71 -10.87 4.38 10.46
CA SER A 71 -11.97 4.21 9.50
C SER A 71 -11.65 4.64 8.06
N GLN A 72 -10.58 5.41 7.86
CA GLN A 72 -10.13 5.86 6.55
C GLN A 72 -9.10 4.92 5.92
N ALA A 73 -8.55 4.00 6.72
CA ALA A 73 -7.46 3.13 6.32
C ALA A 73 -7.96 2.01 5.40
N ASP A 74 -7.13 1.65 4.43
CA ASP A 74 -7.31 0.43 3.66
C ASP A 74 -6.72 -0.77 4.39
N PHE A 75 -5.70 -0.56 5.22
CA PHE A 75 -5.12 -1.56 6.09
C PHE A 75 -4.49 -0.93 7.35
N LYS A 76 -4.47 -1.71 8.42
CA LYS A 76 -4.02 -1.33 9.74
C LYS A 76 -2.74 -2.05 10.09
N LEU A 77 -1.74 -1.30 10.51
CA LEU A 77 -0.39 -1.80 10.73
C LEU A 77 0.02 -1.66 12.19
N TYR A 78 0.55 -2.75 12.75
CA TYR A 78 1.26 -2.72 14.03
C TYR A 78 2.75 -2.93 13.79
N PHE A 79 3.58 -2.05 14.33
CA PHE A 79 5.03 -2.11 14.16
C PHE A 79 5.63 -2.90 15.32
N VAL A 80 6.39 -3.94 15.01
CA VAL A 80 7.02 -4.83 15.97
C VAL A 80 8.53 -4.57 16.07
N ASP A 81 9.12 -4.91 17.22
CA ASP A 81 10.54 -4.70 17.49
C ASP A 81 11.44 -5.85 17.01
N TYR A 82 10.87 -7.02 16.72
CA TYR A 82 11.61 -8.21 16.31
C TYR A 82 11.12 -8.76 14.97
N GLU A 83 12.06 -9.11 14.09
CA GLU A 83 11.75 -9.68 12.77
C GLU A 83 10.87 -10.94 12.86
N SER A 84 11.10 -11.80 13.85
CA SER A 84 10.36 -13.04 14.05
C SER A 84 8.87 -12.85 14.37
N GLN A 85 8.46 -11.64 14.76
CA GLN A 85 7.07 -11.31 15.08
C GLN A 85 6.30 -10.77 13.87
N ALA A 86 6.99 -10.44 12.79
CA ALA A 86 6.44 -9.71 11.66
C ALA A 86 5.89 -10.62 10.57
N ASP A 87 4.78 -10.19 9.98
CA ASP A 87 4.24 -10.81 8.77
C ASP A 87 5.00 -10.30 7.54
N LEU A 88 5.33 -9.00 7.55
CA LEU A 88 5.96 -8.29 6.43
C LEU A 88 7.14 -7.43 6.90
N LYS A 89 8.25 -7.51 6.17
CA LYS A 89 9.43 -6.65 6.37
C LYS A 89 9.43 -5.48 5.41
N ILE A 90 9.58 -4.27 5.92
CA ILE A 90 9.62 -3.07 5.09
C ILE A 90 10.89 -2.26 5.27
N TYR A 91 11.25 -1.52 4.23
CA TYR A 91 12.28 -0.48 4.28
C TYR A 91 11.71 0.82 3.72
N PHE A 92 11.86 1.91 4.45
CA PHE A 92 11.42 3.22 3.97
C PHE A 92 12.48 3.80 3.03
N VAL A 93 12.05 4.22 1.85
CA VAL A 93 12.91 4.81 0.81
C VAL A 93 12.64 6.30 0.65
N ASP A 94 13.62 7.03 0.11
CA ASP A 94 13.56 8.49 -0.06
C ASP A 94 12.91 8.93 -1.37
N TYR A 95 12.81 8.03 -2.37
CA TYR A 95 12.25 8.34 -3.68
C TYR A 95 11.10 7.41 -4.03
N GLU A 96 10.03 7.99 -4.57
CA GLU A 96 8.85 7.27 -5.06
C GLU A 96 9.22 6.14 -6.06
N SER A 97 10.24 6.35 -6.90
CA SER A 97 10.67 5.38 -7.90
C SER A 97 11.27 4.10 -7.31
N GLN A 98 11.68 4.13 -6.05
CA GLN A 98 12.27 2.99 -5.36
C GLN A 98 11.21 2.10 -4.69
N ALA A 99 10.00 2.61 -4.49
CA ALA A 99 8.94 1.89 -3.81
C ALA A 99 8.42 0.70 -4.65
N GLY A 100 8.11 -0.39 -3.96
CA GLY A 100 7.56 -1.59 -4.56
C GLY A 100 8.03 -2.89 -3.92
N TRP A 101 7.39 -3.98 -4.33
CA TRP A 101 7.67 -5.32 -3.83
C TRP A 101 9.04 -5.83 -4.26
N LYS A 102 9.84 -6.26 -3.29
CA LYS A 102 11.05 -7.05 -3.51
C LYS A 102 10.72 -8.54 -3.45
N ASN A 103 9.87 -8.94 -2.51
CA ASN A 103 9.41 -10.31 -2.34
C ASN A 103 7.99 -10.52 -2.90
N LYS A 104 7.91 -10.99 -4.15
CA LYS A 104 6.63 -11.20 -4.84
C LYS A 104 5.74 -12.26 -4.18
N SER A 105 6.31 -13.22 -3.44
CA SER A 105 5.52 -14.27 -2.78
C SER A 105 4.58 -13.72 -1.69
N LYS A 106 4.94 -12.57 -1.09
CA LYS A 106 4.19 -11.92 -0.02
C LYS A 106 3.21 -10.85 -0.50
N MET A 107 3.10 -10.60 -1.80
CA MET A 107 2.20 -9.56 -2.35
C MET A 107 0.74 -9.73 -1.94
N HIS A 108 0.31 -10.97 -1.72
CA HIS A 108 -1.05 -11.29 -1.29
C HIS A 108 -1.39 -10.67 0.08
N LEU A 109 -0.39 -10.36 0.91
CA LEU A 109 -0.59 -9.78 2.25
C LEU A 109 -1.23 -8.39 2.20
N LEU A 110 -1.10 -7.59 1.14
CA LEU A 110 -1.74 -6.27 1.04
C LEU A 110 -2.95 -6.22 0.10
N LYS A 111 -3.38 -7.35 -0.46
CA LYS A 111 -4.50 -7.43 -1.40
C LYS A 111 -5.83 -7.72 -0.69
N PHE A 112 -6.16 -6.93 0.34
CA PHE A 112 -7.33 -7.15 1.19
C PHE A 112 -8.68 -6.86 0.52
N LYS A 113 -8.71 -6.25 -0.67
CA LYS A 113 -9.94 -5.92 -1.40
C LYS A 113 -9.81 -6.26 -2.89
N ASN A 114 -10.38 -7.41 -3.27
CA ASN A 114 -10.96 -7.64 -4.60
C ASN A 114 -12.48 -7.66 -4.44
#